data_AF-A0A821HIT5-F1
#
_entry.id   AF-A0A821HIT5-F1
#
_cell.length_a   1.000
_cell.length_b   1.000
_cell.length_c   1.000
_cell.angle_alpha   90.00
_cell.angle_beta   90.00
_cell.angle_gamma   90.00
#
_symmetry.space_group_name_H-M   'P 1'
#
loop_
_entity.id
_entity.type
_entity.pdbx_description
1 polymer ?
#
loop_
_entity_poly.entity_id
_entity_poly.type
_entity_poly.pdbx_seq_one_letter_code
_entity_poly.pdbx_strand_id
1 'polypeptide(L)'
;MLRFLCRDLRKQADVDVGSHGEYSAFMDQCFDYDEREYTYRVCMFKDAKQISKGGGSDVTIGYWDAWTGPSDNKYLKMKYANGATCWNGPARSLTITFQCGVDHKIIDVREPTRCEYSMLFETPSACDEKIATTIIHPNHEEF
;
A
#
# COMPACT_ATOMS: atom_id res chain seq x y z
N MET A 1 -18.76 -28.60 2.04
CA MET A 1 -18.68 -27.19 1.57
C MET A 1 -18.52 -26.15 2.68
N LEU A 2 -18.88 -26.40 3.94
CA LEU A 2 -18.82 -25.39 5.02
C LEU A 2 -17.44 -25.21 5.73
N ARG A 3 -16.41 -25.99 5.37
CA ARG A 3 -15.08 -25.95 6.02
C ARG A 3 -14.07 -25.02 5.35
N PHE A 4 -14.28 -24.63 4.10
CA PHE A 4 -13.38 -23.73 3.37
C PHE A 4 -13.64 -22.26 3.70
N LEU A 5 -14.91 -21.87 3.86
CA LEU A 5 -15.30 -20.50 4.17
C LEU A 5 -14.71 -19.99 5.51
N CYS A 6 -14.54 -20.87 6.49
CA CYS A 6 -14.03 -20.51 7.82
C CYS A 6 -12.50 -20.37 7.88
N ARG A 7 -11.77 -20.88 6.88
CA ARG A 7 -10.29 -20.81 6.85
C ARG A 7 -9.80 -19.46 6.35
N ASP A 8 -10.55 -18.81 5.45
CA ASP A 8 -10.24 -17.49 4.92
C ASP A 8 -10.61 -16.36 5.89
N LEU A 9 -11.76 -16.47 6.59
CA LEU A 9 -12.16 -15.49 7.62
C LEU A 9 -11.12 -15.37 8.75
N ARG A 10 -10.41 -16.46 9.07
CA ARG A 10 -9.40 -16.47 10.14
C ARG A 10 -8.05 -15.88 9.71
N LYS A 11 -7.78 -15.76 8.41
CA LYS A 11 -6.57 -15.08 7.89
C LYS A 11 -6.72 -13.56 7.82
N GLN A 12 -7.95 -13.05 7.69
CA GLN A 12 -8.23 -11.61 7.72
C GLN A 12 -8.21 -11.01 9.13
N ALA A 13 -8.25 -11.83 10.18
CA ALA A 13 -8.39 -11.38 11.57
C ALA A 13 -7.10 -10.89 12.25
N ASP A 14 -5.94 -10.92 11.57
CA ASP A 14 -4.63 -10.57 12.17
C ASP A 14 -3.74 -9.75 11.22
N VAL A 15 -4.34 -9.01 10.29
CA VAL A 15 -3.60 -8.07 9.45
C VAL A 15 -3.40 -6.79 10.24
N ASP A 16 -2.15 -6.37 10.43
CA ASP A 16 -1.81 -5.08 11.01
C ASP A 16 -2.29 -3.95 10.08
N VAL A 17 -3.39 -3.29 10.45
CA VAL A 17 -4.03 -2.20 9.70
C VAL A 17 -3.74 -0.82 10.32
N GLY A 18 -2.67 -0.70 11.09
CA GLY A 18 -2.34 0.51 11.84
C GLY A 18 -2.58 0.36 13.35
N SER A 19 -1.99 1.25 14.13
CA SER A 19 -2.08 1.27 15.61
C SER A 19 -3.52 1.38 16.11
N HIS A 20 -4.33 2.18 15.43
CA HIS A 20 -5.73 2.42 15.75
C HIS A 20 -6.64 2.04 14.58
N GLY A 21 -6.13 1.26 13.63
CA GLY A 21 -6.86 0.82 12.45
C GLY A 21 -7.01 1.89 11.37
N GLU A 22 -6.08 2.83 11.31
CA GLU A 22 -6.05 3.97 10.37
C GLU A 22 -6.16 3.52 8.89
N TYR A 23 -5.71 2.30 8.59
CA TYR A 23 -5.72 1.71 7.25
C TYR A 23 -6.80 0.61 7.07
N SER A 24 -7.69 0.43 8.05
CA SER A 24 -8.74 -0.61 8.00
C SER A 24 -9.68 -0.46 6.81
N ALA A 25 -9.95 0.77 6.37
CA ALA A 25 -10.76 1.08 5.19
C ALA A 25 -10.18 0.51 3.89
N PHE A 26 -8.90 0.13 3.87
CA PHE A 26 -8.25 -0.44 2.69
C PHE A 26 -8.38 -1.95 2.57
N MET A 27 -8.95 -2.63 3.55
CA MET A 27 -9.26 -4.05 3.43
C MET A 27 -10.13 -4.31 2.19
N ASP A 28 -9.69 -5.24 1.36
CA ASP A 28 -10.32 -5.60 0.08
C ASP A 28 -10.43 -4.46 -0.95
N GLN A 29 -9.74 -3.33 -0.74
CA GLN A 29 -9.67 -2.22 -1.70
C GLN A 29 -8.47 -2.36 -2.63
N CYS A 30 -8.68 -2.02 -3.91
CA CYS A 30 -7.62 -1.97 -4.90
C CYS A 30 -7.57 -0.59 -5.56
N PHE A 31 -6.35 -0.13 -5.87
CA PHE A 31 -6.09 1.14 -6.51
C PHE A 31 -5.25 0.91 -7.76
N ASP A 32 -5.60 1.63 -8.83
CA ASP A 32 -4.98 1.51 -10.14
C ASP A 32 -4.23 2.79 -10.51
N TYR A 33 -3.12 2.62 -11.21
CA TYR A 33 -2.33 3.70 -11.79
C TYR A 33 -1.93 3.35 -13.20
N ASP A 34 -2.34 4.18 -14.15
CA ASP A 34 -2.05 3.99 -15.56
C ASP A 34 -0.75 4.69 -15.95
N GLU A 35 0.20 3.92 -16.49
CA GLU A 35 1.44 4.47 -17.02
C GLU A 35 1.84 3.74 -18.30
N ARG A 36 1.97 4.49 -19.41
CA ARG A 36 2.34 3.97 -20.72
C ARG A 36 1.50 2.72 -21.07
N GLU A 37 2.14 1.61 -21.43
CA GLU A 37 1.50 0.34 -21.79
C GLU A 37 0.97 -0.50 -20.60
N TYR A 38 1.14 -0.05 -19.35
CA TYR A 38 0.75 -0.82 -18.17
C TYR A 38 -0.25 -0.10 -17.26
N THR A 39 -1.06 -0.89 -16.57
CA THR A 39 -1.82 -0.48 -15.39
C THR A 39 -1.20 -1.17 -14.17
N TYR A 40 -0.74 -0.39 -13.21
CA TYR A 40 -0.26 -0.88 -11.92
C TYR A 40 -1.41 -0.92 -10.95
N ARG A 41 -1.76 -2.13 -10.47
CA ARG A 41 -2.80 -2.34 -9.48
C ARG A 41 -2.19 -2.76 -8.17
N VAL A 42 -2.59 -2.13 -7.07
CA VAL A 42 -2.34 -2.66 -5.72
C VAL A 42 -3.65 -2.91 -5.01
N CYS A 43 -3.85 -4.14 -4.54
CA CYS A 43 -4.90 -4.50 -3.59
C CYS A 43 -4.28 -4.53 -2.20
N MET A 44 -4.70 -3.60 -1.35
CA MET A 44 -4.06 -3.39 -0.04
C MET A 44 -4.14 -4.65 0.82
N PHE A 45 -3.03 -4.99 1.48
CA PHE A 45 -2.87 -6.19 2.29
C PHE A 45 -3.04 -7.54 1.55
N LYS A 46 -2.99 -7.52 0.21
CA LYS A 46 -3.16 -8.71 -0.62
C LYS A 46 -2.04 -8.87 -1.64
N ASP A 47 -2.11 -8.15 -2.76
CA ASP A 47 -1.18 -8.30 -3.88
C ASP A 47 -1.05 -7.03 -4.72
N ALA A 48 0.06 -6.94 -5.45
CA ALA A 48 0.33 -5.90 -6.43
C ALA A 48 0.64 -6.54 -7.80
N LYS A 49 0.14 -5.94 -8.87
CA LYS A 49 0.23 -6.45 -10.24
C LYS A 49 0.57 -5.35 -11.24
N GLN A 50 1.29 -5.74 -12.29
CA GLN A 50 1.45 -4.99 -13.52
C GLN A 50 0.56 -5.66 -14.58
N ILE A 51 -0.41 -4.93 -15.10
CA ILE A 51 -1.42 -5.41 -16.05
C ILE A 51 -1.10 -4.80 -17.40
N SER A 52 -1.00 -5.62 -18.45
CA SER A 52 -0.71 -5.12 -19.80
C SER A 52 -1.99 -4.55 -20.44
N LYS A 53 -1.94 -3.29 -20.91
CA LYS A 53 -3.05 -2.70 -21.67
C LYS A 53 -3.18 -3.26 -23.09
N GLY A 54 -2.11 -3.86 -23.61
CA GLY A 54 -2.05 -4.43 -24.95
C GLY A 54 -2.51 -5.88 -25.06
N GLY A 55 -3.09 -6.45 -23.99
CA GLY A 55 -3.52 -7.86 -23.98
C GLY A 55 -2.41 -8.88 -23.72
N GLY A 56 -1.25 -8.44 -23.23
CA GLY A 56 -0.23 -9.32 -22.67
C GLY A 56 -0.64 -9.91 -21.31
N SER A 57 0.13 -10.88 -20.80
CA SER A 57 -0.12 -11.47 -19.49
C SER A 57 0.18 -10.50 -18.35
N ASP A 58 -0.68 -10.49 -17.33
CA ASP A 58 -0.44 -9.79 -16.08
C ASP A 58 0.75 -10.39 -15.33
N VAL A 59 1.55 -9.53 -14.72
CA VAL A 59 2.70 -9.91 -13.91
C VAL A 59 2.42 -9.58 -12.46
N THR A 60 2.49 -10.57 -11.58
CA THR A 60 2.46 -10.33 -10.14
C THR A 60 3.76 -9.65 -9.71
N ILE A 61 3.66 -8.44 -9.17
CA ILE A 61 4.79 -7.68 -8.64
C ILE A 61 5.13 -8.15 -7.23
N GLY A 62 4.14 -8.49 -6.42
CA GLY A 62 4.37 -9.02 -5.08
C GLY A 62 3.09 -9.27 -4.31
N TYR A 63 3.20 -9.97 -3.21
CA TYR A 63 2.16 -10.19 -2.22
C TYR A 63 2.46 -9.37 -0.98
N TRP A 64 1.42 -8.95 -0.26
CA TRP A 64 1.57 -8.25 1.01
C TRP A 64 2.55 -9.00 1.93
N ASP A 65 3.54 -8.28 2.44
CA ASP A 65 4.62 -8.83 3.25
C ASP A 65 4.61 -8.20 4.65
N ALA A 66 4.92 -6.90 4.76
CA ALA A 66 4.97 -6.20 6.03
C ALA A 66 5.00 -4.67 5.88
N TRP A 67 4.70 -3.99 6.99
CA TRP A 67 5.07 -2.60 7.18
C TRP A 67 6.60 -2.48 7.33
N THR A 68 7.20 -1.54 6.61
CA THR A 68 8.67 -1.35 6.53
C THR A 68 9.09 0.11 6.70
N GLY A 69 8.23 0.92 7.34
CA GLY A 69 8.60 2.28 7.73
C GLY A 69 9.70 2.30 8.80
N PRO A 70 10.34 3.46 9.01
CA PRO A 70 11.31 3.64 10.09
C PRO A 70 10.68 3.46 11.48
N SER A 71 11.51 3.35 12.52
CA SER A 71 11.06 3.05 13.89
C SER A 71 10.12 4.12 14.49
N ASP A 72 10.27 5.37 14.06
CA ASP A 72 9.44 6.51 14.47
C ASP A 72 8.15 6.65 13.65
N ASN A 73 8.06 5.98 12.49
CA ASN A 73 6.85 5.91 11.67
C ASN A 73 6.77 4.59 10.89
N LYS A 74 6.39 3.52 11.61
CA LYS A 74 6.27 2.15 11.06
C LYS A 74 5.36 2.10 9.82
N TYR A 75 4.26 2.85 9.82
CA TYR A 75 3.23 2.81 8.78
C TYR A 75 3.55 3.69 7.56
N LEU A 76 4.69 4.38 7.54
CA LEU A 76 5.12 5.18 6.40
C LEU A 76 5.31 4.36 5.12
N LYS A 77 5.73 3.09 5.26
CA LYS A 77 6.03 2.23 4.11
C LYS A 77 5.41 0.85 4.23
N MET A 78 4.91 0.37 3.11
CA MET A 78 4.27 -0.95 2.97
C MET A 78 4.97 -1.76 1.90
N LYS A 79 5.42 -2.97 2.24
CA LYS A 79 6.17 -3.85 1.34
C LYS A 79 5.29 -4.95 0.77
N TYR A 80 5.44 -5.17 -0.53
CA TYR A 80 4.98 -6.35 -1.24
C TYR A 80 6.20 -7.08 -1.78
N ALA A 81 6.29 -8.39 -1.55
CA ALA A 81 7.45 -9.21 -1.88
C ALA A 81 7.05 -10.51 -2.57
N ASN A 82 8.04 -11.30 -2.98
CA ASN A 82 7.82 -12.64 -3.55
C ASN A 82 6.94 -12.64 -4.81
N GLY A 83 7.09 -11.62 -5.66
CA GLY A 83 6.44 -11.56 -6.95
C GLY A 83 7.03 -12.53 -7.98
N ALA A 84 6.56 -12.41 -9.22
CA ALA A 84 7.01 -13.23 -10.32
C ALA A 84 8.53 -13.10 -10.53
N THR A 85 9.18 -14.24 -10.80
CA THR A 85 10.62 -14.30 -11.08
C THR A 85 11.01 -13.33 -12.19
N CYS A 86 12.06 -12.55 -11.93
CA CYS A 86 12.63 -11.63 -12.89
C CYS A 86 13.88 -12.23 -13.52
N TRP A 87 13.98 -12.17 -14.85
CA TRP A 87 15.21 -12.59 -15.52
C TRP A 87 16.35 -11.65 -15.16
N ASN A 88 17.47 -12.19 -14.66
CA ASN A 88 18.63 -11.43 -14.19
C ASN A 88 18.26 -10.34 -13.15
N GLY A 89 17.35 -10.66 -12.23
CA GLY A 89 16.95 -9.78 -11.14
C GLY A 89 16.40 -10.57 -9.97
N PRO A 90 16.10 -9.89 -8.84
CA PRO A 90 15.42 -10.52 -7.72
C PRO A 90 13.99 -10.93 -8.12
N ALA A 91 13.32 -11.70 -7.26
CA ALA A 91 11.86 -11.80 -7.35
C ALA A 91 11.27 -10.38 -7.30
N ARG A 92 10.26 -10.12 -8.14
CA ARG A 92 9.65 -8.79 -8.18
C ARG A 92 9.17 -8.38 -6.79
N SER A 93 9.26 -7.09 -6.50
CA SER A 93 8.78 -6.53 -5.25
C SER A 93 8.34 -5.08 -5.42
N LEU A 94 7.45 -4.60 -4.56
CA LEU A 94 6.98 -3.22 -4.52
C LEU A 94 7.13 -2.67 -3.11
N THR A 95 7.62 -1.43 -3.01
CA THR A 95 7.55 -0.65 -1.77
C THR A 95 6.65 0.56 -1.99
N ILE A 96 5.55 0.64 -1.25
CA ILE A 96 4.69 1.82 -1.21
C ILE A 96 5.20 2.75 -0.12
N THR A 97 5.28 4.04 -0.41
CA THR A 97 5.46 5.11 0.57
C THR A 97 4.15 5.89 0.64
N PHE A 98 3.60 6.04 1.84
CA PHE A 98 2.41 6.83 2.07
C PHE A 98 2.75 8.29 2.32
N GLN A 99 1.92 9.19 1.79
CA GLN A 99 1.94 10.60 2.10
C GLN A 99 0.55 11.07 2.53
N CYS A 100 0.51 12.04 3.45
CA CYS A 100 -0.73 12.71 3.84
C CYS A 100 -1.35 13.45 2.65
N GLY A 101 -2.66 13.30 2.47
CA GLY A 101 -3.46 14.05 1.52
C GLY A 101 -4.94 13.75 1.69
N VAL A 102 -5.78 14.23 0.77
CA VAL A 102 -7.24 14.17 0.94
C VAL A 102 -7.87 12.99 0.19
N ASP A 103 -7.20 12.48 -0.82
CA ASP A 103 -7.68 11.37 -1.65
C ASP A 103 -6.96 10.07 -1.30
N HIS A 104 -7.60 8.93 -1.56
CA HIS A 104 -6.95 7.62 -1.57
C HIS A 104 -6.54 7.27 -3.00
N LYS A 105 -5.30 7.57 -3.38
CA LYS A 105 -4.84 7.37 -4.77
C LYS A 105 -3.35 7.11 -4.87
N ILE A 106 -2.98 6.38 -5.92
CA ILE A 106 -1.58 6.26 -6.34
C ILE A 106 -1.20 7.55 -7.08
N ILE A 107 -0.10 8.15 -6.67
CA ILE A 107 0.44 9.40 -7.24
C ILE A 107 1.51 9.11 -8.28
N ASP A 108 2.33 8.10 -8.04
CA ASP A 108 3.45 7.77 -8.90
C ASP A 108 3.88 6.31 -8.72
N VAL A 109 4.42 5.72 -9.79
CA VAL A 109 5.02 4.38 -9.79
C VAL A 109 6.33 4.45 -10.58
N ARG A 110 7.41 3.89 -10.03
CA ARG A 110 8.72 3.82 -10.69
C ARG A 110 9.37 2.47 -10.48
N GLU A 111 10.28 2.11 -11.39
CA GLU A 111 11.18 0.96 -11.28
C GLU A 111 12.62 1.46 -11.15
N PRO A 112 13.03 1.97 -9.96
CA PRO A 112 14.37 2.52 -9.77
C PRO A 112 15.49 1.49 -9.96
N THR A 113 15.22 0.24 -9.58
CA THR A 113 16.07 -0.92 -9.82
C THR A 113 15.23 -1.96 -10.54
N ARG A 114 15.84 -2.74 -11.44
CA ARG A 114 15.15 -3.79 -12.19
C ARG A 114 14.34 -4.69 -11.25
N CYS A 115 13.06 -4.83 -11.53
CA CYS A 115 12.09 -5.66 -10.79
C CYS A 115 11.83 -5.24 -9.34
N GLU A 116 12.33 -4.08 -8.92
CA GLU A 116 12.02 -3.46 -7.64
C GLU A 116 11.28 -2.16 -7.88
N TYR A 117 9.99 -2.16 -7.61
CA TYR A 117 9.09 -1.04 -7.84
C TYR A 117 8.99 -0.18 -6.59
N SER A 118 8.83 1.13 -6.79
CA SER A 118 8.47 2.11 -5.76
C SER A 118 7.17 2.80 -6.14
N MET A 119 6.24 2.93 -5.20
CA MET A 119 4.95 3.61 -5.41
C MET A 119 4.76 4.69 -4.36
N LEU A 120 4.27 5.86 -4.77
CA LEU A 120 3.84 6.91 -3.87
C LEU A 120 2.31 6.88 -3.78
N PHE A 121 1.77 6.80 -2.58
CA PHE A 121 0.33 6.70 -2.33
C PHE A 121 -0.13 7.84 -1.41
N GLU A 122 -1.12 8.60 -1.84
CA GLU A 122 -1.76 9.63 -1.05
C GLU A 122 -2.93 9.04 -0.26
N THR A 123 -3.04 9.40 1.02
CA THR A 123 -4.19 9.04 1.86
C THR A 123 -4.33 9.93 3.10
N PRO A 124 -5.56 10.26 3.53
CA PRO A 124 -5.83 10.82 4.85
C PRO A 124 -5.28 9.97 6.01
N SER A 125 -5.22 8.64 5.85
CA SER A 125 -4.72 7.72 6.89
C SER A 125 -3.24 7.94 7.25
N ALA A 126 -2.49 8.65 6.41
CA ALA A 126 -1.08 8.97 6.64
C ALA A 126 -0.87 10.37 7.21
N CYS A 127 -1.95 11.10 7.50
CA CYS A 127 -1.88 12.39 8.16
C CYS A 127 -1.76 12.20 9.68
N ASP A 128 -0.85 12.94 10.30
CA ASP A 128 -0.72 12.95 11.76
C ASP A 128 -1.99 13.53 12.41
N GLU A 129 -2.62 12.77 13.31
CA GLU A 129 -3.75 13.28 14.11
C GLU A 129 -3.36 14.54 14.91
N LYS A 130 -2.09 14.68 15.28
CA LYS A 130 -1.57 15.84 16.03
C LYS A 130 -1.69 17.16 15.28
N ILE A 131 -1.70 17.13 13.95
CA ILE A 131 -1.88 18.34 13.14
C ILE A 131 -3.35 18.78 13.18
N ALA A 132 -4.30 17.84 13.20
CA ALA A 132 -5.72 18.16 13.28
C ALA A 132 -6.09 18.86 14.60
N THR A 133 -5.50 18.45 15.72
CA THR A 133 -5.77 19.07 17.03
C THR A 133 -5.16 20.47 17.18
N THR A 134 -4.02 20.73 16.52
CA THR A 134 -3.36 22.06 16.58
C THR A 134 -4.13 23.13 15.80
N ILE A 135 -4.92 22.74 14.80
CA ILE A 135 -5.76 23.66 14.04
C ILE A 135 -7.05 24.01 14.81
N ILE A 136 -7.53 23.12 15.69
CA ILE A 136 -8.80 23.29 16.41
C ILE A 136 -8.64 23.96 17.78
N HIS A 137 -7.43 23.97 18.37
CA HIS A 137 -7.11 24.81 19.52
C HIS A 137 -6.12 25.92 19.12
N PRO A 138 -6.60 27.09 18.68
CA PRO A 138 -5.74 28.26 18.68
C PRO A 138 -5.30 28.49 20.13
N ASN A 139 -3.99 28.50 20.34
CA ASN A 139 -3.35 28.83 21.61
C ASN A 139 -4.07 30.00 22.29
N HIS A 140 -4.83 29.71 23.34
CA HIS A 140 -5.29 30.72 24.29
C HIS A 140 -4.30 30.75 25.45
N GLU A 141 -3.04 31.09 25.15
CA GLU A 141 -2.15 31.67 26.15
C GLU A 141 -2.11 33.18 25.89
N GLU A 142 -3.05 33.90 26.52
CA GLU A 142 -2.90 35.33 26.80
C GLU A 142 -2.75 35.51 28.31
N PHE A 143 -1.59 36.08 28.68
CA PHE A 143 -1.17 36.74 29.93
C PHE A 143 -1.23 36.02 31.28
#